data_AF-A0A1K1NH11-F1
#
_entry.id   AF-A0A1K1NH11-F1
#
_cell.length_a   1.000
_cell.length_b   1.000
_cell.length_c   1.000
_cell.angle_alpha   90.00
_cell.angle_beta   90.00
_cell.angle_gamma   90.00
#
_symmetry.space_group_name_H-M   'P 1'
#
loop_
_entity.id
_entity.type
_entity.pdbx_description
1 polymer ?
#
loop_
_entity_poly.entity_id
_entity_poly.type
_entity_poly.pdbx_seq_one_letter_code
_entity_poly.pdbx_strand_id
1 'polypeptide(L)' 'MADKMDLFRIRRNLTDAGMSEAEISECIKLIEQKQYTALDKLITKHRLSLLDRVHKYNYCIDCLDYFTHTMKRS' A
#
# COMPACT_ATOMS: atom_id res chain seq x y z
N MET A 1 17.35 21.90 17.27
CA MET A 1 16.23 20.97 17.48
C MET A 1 15.77 20.43 16.12
N ALA A 2 16.67 19.75 15.42
CA ALA A 2 16.34 19.03 14.20
C ALA A 2 16.50 17.53 14.50
N ASP A 3 15.65 16.72 13.90
CA ASP A 3 15.81 15.26 13.76
C ASP A 3 15.19 14.35 14.83
N LYS A 4 13.91 14.58 15.14
CA LYS A 4 12.93 13.49 15.17
C LYS A 4 11.90 13.82 14.11
N MET A 5 12.04 13.26 12.91
CA MET A 5 10.90 13.13 12.00
C MET A 5 9.73 12.65 12.87
N ASP A 6 8.66 13.43 12.94
CA ASP A 6 7.61 13.25 13.94
C ASP A 6 7.02 11.84 13.77
N LEU A 7 7.42 10.90 14.63
CA LEU A 7 7.10 9.47 14.53
C LEU A 7 5.59 9.28 14.45
N PHE A 8 4.83 10.17 15.06
CA PHE A 8 3.39 10.24 14.94
C PHE A 8 2.93 10.47 13.50
N ARG A 9 3.52 11.44 12.78
CA ARG A 9 3.20 11.75 11.38
C ARG A 9 3.64 10.62 10.45
N ILE A 10 4.79 10.01 10.70
CA ILE A 10 5.25 8.83 9.93
C ILE A 10 4.24 7.69 10.10
N ARG A 11 3.92 7.34 11.35
CA ARG A 11 2.99 6.25 11.64
C ARG A 11 1.64 6.48 10.97
N ARG A 12 1.09 7.69 11.12
CA ARG A 12 -0.17 8.09 10.48
C ARG A 12 -0.11 7.94 8.96
N ASN A 13 0.95 8.42 8.31
CA ASN A 13 1.09 8.28 6.86
C ASN A 13 1.11 6.81 6.41
N LEU A 14 1.79 5.94 7.16
CA LEU A 14 1.85 4.50 6.84
C LEU A 14 0.49 3.82 7.08
N THR A 15 -0.22 4.20 8.15
CA THR A 15 -1.60 3.75 8.40
C THR A 15 -2.55 4.19 7.28
N ASP A 16 -2.50 5.46 6.88
CA ASP A 16 -3.33 6.02 5.80
C ASP A 16 -3.00 5.37 4.44
N ALA A 17 -1.77 4.88 4.26
CA ALA A 17 -1.35 4.08 3.11
C ALA A 17 -1.84 2.62 3.15
N GLY A 18 -2.60 2.24 4.19
CA GLY A 18 -3.17 0.90 4.34
C GLY A 18 -2.16 -0.17 4.74
N MET A 19 -1.03 0.22 5.35
CA MET A 19 -0.09 -0.73 5.94
C MET A 19 -0.61 -1.27 7.27
N SER A 20 -0.32 -2.53 7.57
CA SER A 20 -0.67 -3.16 8.84
C SER A 20 0.24 -2.69 9.97
N GLU A 21 -0.20 -2.80 11.22
CA GLU A 21 0.60 -2.43 12.39
C GLU A 21 1.96 -3.18 12.45
N ALA A 22 2.01 -4.42 11.93
CA ALA A 22 3.26 -5.17 11.83
C ALA A 22 4.25 -4.53 10.85
N GLU A 23 3.79 -4.18 9.64
CA GLU A 23 4.61 -3.51 8.62
C GLU A 23 5.02 -2.10 9.07
N ILE A 24 4.13 -1.39 9.76
CA ILE A 24 4.41 -0.07 10.34
C ILE A 24 5.50 -0.16 11.41
N SER A 25 5.42 -1.15 12.31
CA SER A 25 6.44 -1.39 13.34
C SER A 25 7.80 -1.70 12.71
N GLU A 26 7.83 -2.48 11.63
CA GLU A 26 9.05 -2.77 10.88
C GLU A 26 9.64 -1.51 10.23
N CYS A 27 8.82 -0.70 9.57
CA CYS A 27 9.23 0.60 9.02
C CYS A 27 9.86 1.51 10.09
N ILE A 28 9.22 1.64 11.25
CA ILE A 28 9.72 2.46 12.35
C ILE A 28 11.08 1.95 12.83
N LYS A 29 11.24 0.63 13.03
CA LYS A 29 12.54 0.03 13.41
C LYS A 29 13.63 0.32 12.38
N LEU A 30 13.33 0.21 11.09
CA LEU A 30 14.29 0.50 10.02
C LEU A 30 14.70 1.97 9.98
N ILE A 31 13.77 2.89 10.28
CA ILE A 31 14.06 4.33 10.41
C ILE A 31 14.99 4.59 11.60
N GLU A 32 14.70 4.02 12.77
CA GLU A 32 15.52 4.16 13.97
C GLU A 32 16.94 3.60 13.78
N GLN A 33 17.07 2.51 13.02
CA GLN A 33 18.35 1.89 12.66
C GLN A 33 19.04 2.56 11.45
N LYS A 34 18.45 3.60 10.86
CA LYS A 34 18.94 4.29 9.65
C LYS A 34 19.13 3.37 8.44
N GLN A 35 18.36 2.28 8.36
CA GLN A 35 18.41 1.30 7.29
C GLN A 35 17.49 1.68 6.11
N TYR A 36 17.76 2.83 5.50
CA TYR A 36 16.87 3.39 4.48
C TYR A 36 16.73 2.53 3.20
N THR A 37 17.76 1.78 2.82
CA THR A 37 17.67 0.85 1.68
C THR A 37 16.68 -0.29 1.94
N ALA A 38 16.62 -0.80 3.17
CA ALA A 38 15.66 -1.82 3.54
C ALA A 38 14.24 -1.23 3.65
N LEU A 39 14.13 -0.02 4.19
CA LEU A 39 12.87 0.73 4.25
C LEU A 39 12.28 0.96 2.85
N ASP A 40 13.11 1.41 1.90
CA ASP A 40 12.69 1.65 0.52
C ASP A 40 12.17 0.38 -0.17
N LYS A 41 12.85 -0.75 0.04
CA LYS A 41 12.37 -2.06 -0.44
C LYS A 41 11.01 -2.43 0.14
N LEU A 42 10.80 -2.20 1.44
CA LEU A 42 9.54 -2.53 2.11
C LEU A 42 8.40 -1.64 1.58
N ILE A 43 8.62 -0.33 1.46
CA ILE A 43 7.64 0.62 0.90
C ILE A 43 7.31 0.27 -0.56
N THR A 44 8.33 -0.05 -1.37
CA THR A 44 8.15 -0.42 -2.78
C THR A 44 7.33 -1.70 -2.91
N LYS A 45 7.61 -2.71 -2.07
CA LYS A 45 6.83 -3.96 -2.03
C LYS A 45 5.37 -3.70 -1.69
N HIS A 46 5.08 -2.87 -0.69
CA HIS A 46 3.70 -2.50 -0.34
C HIS A 46 3.00 -1.79 -1.50
N ARG A 47 3.68 -0.84 -2.14
CA ARG A 47 3.14 -0.14 -3.33
C ARG A 47 2.79 -1.11 -4.46
N LEU A 48 3.63 -2.10 -4.74
CA LEU A 48 3.36 -3.12 -5.77
C LEU A 48 2.14 -3.98 -5.40
N SER A 49 2.01 -4.38 -4.14
CA SER A 49 0.82 -5.10 -3.63
C SER A 49 -0.48 -4.30 -3.82
N LEU A 50 -0.45 -2.98 -3.59
CA LEU A 50 -1.61 -2.11 -3.85
C LEU A 50 -1.95 -2.07 -5.35
N LEU A 51 -0.94 -1.97 -6.21
CA LEU A 51 -1.13 -1.96 -7.65
C LEU A 51 -1.73 -3.28 -8.16
N ASP A 52 -1.26 -4.41 -7.64
CA ASP A 52 -1.80 -5.73 -7.97
C ASP A 52 -3.28 -5.86 -7.59
N ARG A 53 -3.68 -5.29 -6.43
CA ARG A 53 -5.08 -5.25 -6.02
C ARG A 53 -5.92 -4.42 -7.00
N VAL A 54 -5.42 -3.26 -7.43
CA VAL A 54 -6.10 -2.43 -8.43
C VAL A 54 -6.30 -3.20 -9.73
N HIS A 55 -5.24 -3.82 -10.26
CA HIS A 55 -5.33 -4.64 -11.47
C HIS A 55 -6.33 -5.79 -11.32
N LYS A 56 -6.34 -6.48 -10.18
CA LYS A 56 -7.29 -7.55 -9.89
C LYS A 56 -8.73 -7.04 -9.91
N TYR A 57 -9.02 -5.94 -9.22
CA TYR A 57 -10.39 -5.43 -9.16
C TYR A 57 -10.86 -4.83 -10.48
N ASN A 58 -9.97 -4.19 -11.26
CA ASN A 58 -10.28 -3.75 -12.61
C ASN A 58 -10.70 -4.95 -13.49
N TYR A 59 -9.93 -6.04 -13.48
CA TYR A 59 -10.29 -7.25 -14.21
C TYR A 59 -11.65 -7.82 -13.78
N CYS A 60 -11.94 -7.84 -12.48
CA CYS A 60 -13.25 -8.28 -11.98
C CYS A 60 -14.40 -7.39 -12.49
N ILE A 61 -14.19 -6.07 -12.53
CA ILE A 61 -15.17 -5.11 -13.06
C ILE A 61 -15.38 -5.34 -14.55
N ASP A 62 -14.31 -5.46 -15.33
CA ASP A 62 -14.38 -5.72 -16.78
C ASP A 62 -15.21 -6.98 -17.09
N CYS A 63 -15.02 -8.05 -16.30
CA CYS A 63 -15.80 -9.28 -16.44
C CYS A 63 -17.29 -9.07 -16.13
N LEU A 64 -17.61 -8.31 -15.07
CA LEU A 64 -18.99 -7.99 -14.70
C LEU A 64 -19.68 -7.08 -15.71
N ASP A 65 -18.95 -6.12 -16.27
CA ASP A 65 -19.45 -5.21 -17.31
C ASP A 65 -19.76 -5.98 -18.59
N TYR A 66 -18.86 -6.89 -18.99
CA TYR A 66 -19.09 -7.78 -20.13
C TYR A 66 -20.33 -8.66 -19.93
N PHE A 67 -20.47 -9.28 -18.75
CA PHE A 67 -21.62 -10.10 -18.42
C PHE A 67 -22.93 -9.28 -18.48
N THR A 68 -22.94 -8.09 -17.85
CA THR A 68 -24.11 -7.21 -17.83
C THR A 68 -24.50 -6.73 -19.22
N HIS A 69 -23.52 -6.39 -20.06
CA HIS A 69 -23.76 -6.00 -21.45
C HIS A 69 -24.35 -7.15 -22.28
N THR A 70 -23.85 -8.37 -22.09
CA THR A 70 -24.39 -9.57 -22.75
C THR A 70 -25.85 -9.81 -22.35
N MET A 71 -26.17 -9.72 -21.06
CA MET A 71 -27.53 -9.91 -20.55
C MET A 71 -28.52 -8.85 -21.07
N LYS A 72 -28.08 -7.60 -21.28
CA LYS A 72 -28.93 -6.52 -21.81
C LYS A 72 -29.20 -6.60 -23.31
N ARG A 73 -28.43 -7.40 -24.05
CA ARG A 73 -28.59 -7.62 -25.51
C ARG A 73 -29.37 -8.89 -25.85
N SER A 74 -29.80 -9.63 -24.83
CA SER A 74 -30.65 -10.83 -24.91
C SER A 74 -32.11 -10.43 -24.72
#